data_AF-A0A3D0X7B8-F1
#
_entry.id   AF-A0A3D0X7B8-F1
#
_cell.length_a   1.000
_cell.length_b   1.000
_cell.length_c   1.000
_cell.angle_alpha   90.00
_cell.angle_beta   90.00
_cell.angle_gamma   90.00
#
_symmetry.space_group_name_H-M   'P 1'
#
loop_
_entity.id
_entity.type
_entity.pdbx_description
1 polymer ?
#
loop_
_entity_poly.entity_id
_entity_poly.type
_entity_poly.pdbx_seq_one_letter_code
_entity_poly.pdbx_strand_id
1 'polypeptide(L)'
;MVQFSLLHPQNSKAEYMELTKEAQNDLSIEYICEALSEDEYERNSIRQILTSITCDEEVIAYRCDVFDDFLRFPKLREDLTSMLEKLADLREIERFQKDAEASSLWQLVNRLREMDGYVDCITQIKTTLENIDIHSRGLCELRDNVQKIYNESGFETLKSDIVDTLAKAQRLKSITLGVNLDALLRPKTVGVVSLNDKEFTDSGILKRFMKFANNNSELNHGNDVSGFLSFHPANPSTSGFGLGKVVTGAQQDVNQVYNSSLTGADPLSDALKKVVSDILRRTVNDIKAMLNKYVNINGYSFVMLMPEIVFYIRFAELVEKIKASGVPICKANVLPTSERKYFAKNIYNLKLGIKKASGENLDIVTNDFDFDDNRRIYILTGPNRAEKQR
;
A
#
# COMPACT_ATOMS: atom_id res chain seq x y z
N MET A 1 13.37 -17.99 -4.64
CA MET A 1 14.34 -16.94 -4.99
C MET A 1 15.03 -16.51 -3.71
N VAL A 2 16.35 -16.32 -3.73
CA VAL A 2 17.07 -15.77 -2.59
C VAL A 2 16.50 -14.38 -2.30
N GLN A 3 16.03 -14.14 -1.09
CA GLN A 3 15.44 -12.87 -0.69
C GLN A 3 16.56 -11.83 -0.67
N PHE A 4 16.44 -10.81 -1.53
CA PHE A 4 17.37 -9.68 -1.55
C PHE A 4 17.22 -8.86 -0.26
N SER A 5 18.34 -8.36 0.26
CA SER A 5 18.42 -7.54 1.47
C SER A 5 19.48 -6.45 1.29
N LEU A 6 19.22 -5.27 1.83
CA LEU A 6 20.16 -4.17 2.02
C LEU A 6 20.94 -4.30 3.34
N LEU A 7 20.59 -5.24 4.22
CA LEU A 7 21.30 -5.48 5.48
C LEU A 7 22.38 -6.55 5.36
N HIS A 8 22.38 -7.37 4.31
CA HIS A 8 23.43 -8.37 4.10
C HIS A 8 23.59 -8.72 2.60
N PRO A 9 24.80 -9.08 2.16
CA PRO A 9 25.03 -9.50 0.79
C PRO A 9 24.28 -10.81 0.48
N GLN A 10 24.02 -11.04 -0.81
CA GLN A 10 23.38 -12.27 -1.28
C GLN A 10 24.21 -13.51 -0.90
N ASN A 11 23.52 -14.54 -0.41
CA ASN A 11 24.10 -15.79 0.06
C ASN A 11 25.06 -15.63 1.26
N SER A 12 24.90 -14.55 2.04
CA SER A 12 25.62 -14.40 3.30
C SER A 12 25.37 -15.61 4.22
N LYS A 13 26.46 -16.09 4.84
CA LYS A 13 26.43 -17.14 5.86
C LYS A 13 26.66 -16.57 7.26
N ALA A 14 26.48 -15.26 7.42
CA ALA A 14 26.72 -14.58 8.67
C ALA A 14 25.80 -15.12 9.77
N GLU A 15 26.40 -15.36 10.93
CA GLU A 15 25.66 -15.72 12.13
C GLU A 15 25.21 -14.45 12.84
N TYR A 16 23.98 -14.48 13.33
CA TYR A 16 23.37 -13.38 14.06
C TYR A 16 23.12 -13.79 15.50
N MET A 17 23.36 -12.85 16.41
CA MET A 17 23.04 -12.97 17.82
C MET A 17 22.06 -11.86 18.22
N GLU A 18 21.14 -12.20 19.11
CA GLU A 18 20.20 -11.24 19.66
C GLU A 18 20.77 -10.64 20.96
N LEU A 19 20.73 -9.31 21.07
CA LEU A 19 21.16 -8.61 22.27
C LEU A 19 20.29 -9.00 23.49
N THR A 20 20.93 -9.19 24.65
CA THR A 20 20.19 -9.40 25.91
C THR A 20 19.42 -8.15 26.31
N LYS A 21 18.41 -8.29 27.19
CA LYS A 21 17.62 -7.15 27.67
C LYS A 21 18.48 -6.12 28.40
N GLU A 22 19.48 -6.58 29.14
CA GLU A 22 20.45 -5.74 29.83
C GLU A 22 21.25 -4.91 28.81
N ALA A 23 21.80 -5.55 27.77
CA ALA A 23 22.54 -4.86 26.72
C ALA A 23 21.66 -3.87 25.95
N GLN A 24 20.40 -4.21 25.68
CA GLN A 24 19.44 -3.31 25.05
C GLN A 24 19.14 -2.06 25.89
N ASN A 25 19.07 -2.22 27.23
CA ASN A 25 18.88 -1.10 28.15
C ASN A 25 20.14 -0.23 28.26
N ASP A 26 21.33 -0.84 28.33
CA ASP A 26 22.61 -0.14 28.40
C ASP A 26 22.88 0.69 27.14
N LEU A 27 22.67 0.09 25.96
CA LEU A 27 22.72 0.80 24.67
C LEU A 27 21.51 1.71 24.45
N SER A 28 20.49 1.57 25.30
CA SER A 28 19.28 2.37 25.30
C SER A 28 18.56 2.40 23.96
N ILE A 29 18.38 1.21 23.40
CA ILE A 29 17.76 1.00 22.10
C ILE A 29 16.37 1.63 22.03
N GLU A 30 15.57 1.52 23.09
CA GLU A 30 14.21 2.09 23.10
C GLU A 30 14.23 3.62 22.91
N TYR A 31 15.12 4.33 23.62
CA TYR A 31 15.27 5.78 23.46
C TYR A 31 15.73 6.17 22.06
N ILE A 32 16.62 5.38 21.45
CA ILE A 32 17.07 5.61 20.07
C ILE A 32 15.90 5.41 19.10
N CYS A 33 15.11 4.36 19.25
CA CYS A 33 13.93 4.12 18.43
C CYS A 33 12.88 5.24 18.55
N GLU A 34 12.59 5.71 19.76
CA GLU A 34 11.71 6.86 20.01
C GLU A 34 12.21 8.14 19.33
N ALA A 35 13.52 8.36 19.30
CA ALA A 35 14.12 9.51 18.63
C ALA A 35 14.11 9.40 17.09
N LEU A 36 14.02 8.18 16.54
CA LEU A 36 14.05 7.93 15.10
C LEU A 36 12.68 8.05 14.46
N SER A 37 11.61 7.60 15.12
CA SER A 37 10.27 7.62 14.54
C SER A 37 9.13 7.68 15.57
N GLU A 38 8.11 8.47 15.26
CA GLU A 38 6.85 8.52 16.00
C GLU A 38 5.92 7.34 15.66
N ASP A 39 6.15 6.64 14.56
CA ASP A 39 5.36 5.47 14.15
C ASP A 39 5.79 4.20 14.90
N GLU A 40 4.82 3.51 15.53
CA GLU A 40 5.11 2.32 16.35
C GLU A 40 5.57 1.12 15.51
N TYR A 41 5.07 0.99 14.28
CA TYR A 41 5.48 -0.10 13.39
C TYR A 41 6.94 0.09 12.94
N GLU A 42 7.31 1.30 12.53
CA GLU A 42 8.69 1.66 12.22
C GLU A 42 9.62 1.42 13.42
N ARG A 43 9.25 1.87 14.62
CA ARG A 43 10.06 1.63 15.84
C ARG A 43 10.29 0.15 16.10
N ASN A 44 9.26 -0.67 15.98
CA ASN A 44 9.36 -2.11 16.20
C ASN A 44 10.30 -2.76 15.16
N SER A 45 10.18 -2.37 13.89
CA SER A 45 11.06 -2.85 12.82
C SER A 45 12.51 -2.42 13.02
N ILE A 46 12.75 -1.15 13.34
CA ILE A 46 14.09 -0.62 13.61
C ILE A 46 14.70 -1.32 14.82
N ARG A 47 13.94 -1.51 15.90
CA ARG A 47 14.38 -2.22 17.09
C ARG A 47 14.85 -3.63 16.74
N GLN A 48 14.07 -4.37 15.95
CA GLN A 48 14.41 -5.74 15.56
C GLN A 48 15.73 -5.82 14.77
N ILE A 49 16.01 -4.81 13.93
CA ILE A 49 17.28 -4.71 13.20
C ILE A 49 18.44 -4.36 14.16
N LEU A 50 18.23 -3.44 15.11
CA LEU A 50 19.24 -3.03 16.09
C LEU A 50 19.61 -4.13 17.09
N THR A 51 18.65 -5.00 17.45
CA THR A 51 18.89 -6.08 18.40
C THR A 51 19.53 -7.31 17.75
N SER A 52 19.45 -7.45 16.43
CA SER A 52 20.07 -8.53 15.67
C SER A 52 21.45 -8.12 15.14
N ILE A 53 22.50 -8.47 15.88
CA ILE A 53 23.88 -8.08 15.58
C ILE A 53 24.68 -9.25 15.01
N THR A 54 25.72 -8.95 14.25
CA THR A 54 26.67 -9.92 13.69
C THR A 54 28.09 -9.40 13.83
N CYS A 55 29.06 -10.32 13.93
CA CYS A 55 30.49 -10.01 13.93
C CYS A 55 31.14 -10.27 12.55
N ASP A 56 30.34 -10.57 11.53
CA ASP A 56 30.84 -10.82 10.17
C ASP A 56 31.34 -9.53 9.52
N GLU A 57 32.62 -9.51 9.16
CA GLU A 57 33.31 -8.34 8.60
C GLU A 57 32.72 -7.89 7.26
N GLU A 58 32.34 -8.83 6.39
CA GLU A 58 31.76 -8.53 5.08
C GLU A 58 30.40 -7.88 5.25
N VAL A 59 29.57 -8.40 6.16
CA VAL A 59 28.24 -7.82 6.45
C VAL A 59 28.37 -6.41 7.05
N ILE A 60 29.28 -6.20 8.00
CA ILE A 60 29.46 -4.88 8.62
C ILE A 60 29.92 -3.87 7.56
N ALA A 61 30.93 -4.22 6.76
CA ALA A 61 31.42 -3.35 5.68
C ALA A 61 30.31 -3.03 4.66
N TYR A 62 29.56 -4.05 4.24
CA TYR A 62 28.42 -3.91 3.34
C TYR A 62 27.37 -2.92 3.87
N ARG A 63 26.96 -3.06 5.14
CA ARG A 63 26.00 -2.13 5.78
C ARG A 63 26.53 -0.71 5.85
N CYS A 64 27.82 -0.54 6.18
CA CYS A 64 28.46 0.77 6.25
C CYS A 64 28.57 1.45 4.87
N ASP A 65 28.74 0.69 3.80
CA ASP A 65 28.75 1.24 2.44
C ASP A 65 27.35 1.64 1.99
N VAL A 66 26.34 0.80 2.22
CA VAL A 66 24.93 1.14 1.93
C VAL A 66 24.53 2.41 2.67
N PHE A 67 24.82 2.49 3.97
CA PHE A 67 24.48 3.67 4.75
C PHE A 67 25.17 4.95 4.26
N ASP A 68 26.41 4.85 3.80
CA ASP A 68 27.16 6.01 3.28
C ASP A 68 26.47 6.61 2.05
N ASP A 69 25.96 5.77 1.13
CA ASP A 69 25.19 6.26 -0.01
C ASP A 69 23.85 6.89 0.42
N PHE A 70 23.12 6.29 1.38
CA PHE A 70 21.90 6.91 1.93
C PHE A 70 22.17 8.29 2.54
N LEU A 71 23.34 8.46 3.17
CA LEU A 71 23.76 9.73 3.74
C LEU A 71 24.20 10.75 2.67
N ARG A 72 24.85 10.30 1.60
CA ARG A 72 25.30 11.14 0.48
C ARG A 72 24.15 11.69 -0.37
N PHE A 73 23.04 10.96 -0.46
CA PHE A 73 21.95 11.28 -1.38
C PHE A 73 20.62 11.57 -0.65
N PRO A 74 20.42 12.80 -0.13
CA PRO A 74 19.13 13.21 0.45
C PRO A 74 17.94 13.01 -0.48
N LYS A 75 18.13 13.25 -1.79
CA LYS A 75 17.05 13.09 -2.78
C LYS A 75 16.57 11.64 -2.91
N LEU A 76 17.49 10.67 -2.78
CA LEU A 76 17.14 9.24 -2.74
C LEU A 76 16.22 8.94 -1.55
N ARG A 77 16.52 9.51 -0.38
CA ARG A 77 15.70 9.32 0.83
C ARG A 77 14.31 9.91 0.66
N GLU A 78 14.19 11.12 0.13
CA GLU A 78 12.89 11.75 -0.15
C GLU A 78 12.04 10.90 -1.10
N ASP A 79 12.64 10.44 -2.20
CA ASP A 79 11.91 9.67 -3.22
C ASP A 79 11.50 8.29 -2.68
N LEU A 80 12.36 7.63 -1.89
CA LEU A 80 12.04 6.37 -1.21
C LEU A 80 10.95 6.57 -0.15
N THR A 81 11.01 7.61 0.68
CA THR A 81 9.97 7.92 1.66
C THR A 81 8.61 8.15 0.98
N SER A 82 8.56 8.99 -0.05
CA SER A 82 7.33 9.26 -0.80
C SER A 82 6.74 7.98 -1.42
N MET A 83 7.60 7.08 -1.88
CA MET A 83 7.17 5.81 -2.42
C MET A 83 6.68 4.85 -1.32
N LEU A 84 7.31 4.81 -0.15
CA LEU A 84 6.86 4.01 0.98
C LEU A 84 5.47 4.45 1.47
N GLU A 85 5.21 5.75 1.50
CA GLU A 85 3.89 6.33 1.81
C GLU A 85 2.83 5.85 0.81
N LYS A 86 3.13 5.96 -0.51
CA LYS A 86 2.23 5.45 -1.56
C LYS A 86 1.96 3.95 -1.39
N LEU A 87 2.98 3.14 -1.10
CA LEU A 87 2.80 1.70 -0.88
C LEU A 87 1.97 1.40 0.37
N ALA A 88 2.13 2.18 1.45
CA ALA A 88 1.33 2.05 2.66
C ALA A 88 -0.15 2.39 2.41
N ASP A 89 -0.43 3.46 1.67
CA ASP A 89 -1.78 3.84 1.26
C ASP A 89 -2.46 2.73 0.44
N LEU A 90 -1.72 2.10 -0.48
CA LEU A 90 -2.22 0.97 -1.27
C LEU A 90 -2.52 -0.25 -0.39
N ARG A 91 -1.75 -0.49 0.68
CA ARG A 91 -1.96 -1.61 1.61
C ARG A 91 -3.20 -1.43 2.48
N GLU A 92 -3.51 -0.20 2.90
CA GLU A 92 -4.73 0.07 3.69
C GLU A 92 -6.00 -0.21 2.87
N ILE A 93 -5.96 0.00 1.54
CA ILE A 93 -7.06 -0.36 0.64
C ILE A 93 -7.36 -1.86 0.65
N GLU A 94 -6.34 -2.74 0.71
CA GLU A 94 -6.54 -4.20 0.84
C GLU A 94 -7.25 -4.59 2.16
N ARG A 95 -7.02 -3.85 3.25
CA ARG A 95 -7.66 -4.14 4.55
C ARG A 95 -9.16 -3.84 4.53
N PHE A 96 -9.59 -2.81 3.81
CA PHE A 96 -11.01 -2.50 3.61
C PHE A 96 -11.74 -3.54 2.71
N GLN A 97 -11.02 -4.44 2.03
CA GLN A 97 -11.62 -5.48 1.17
C GLN A 97 -12.17 -6.71 1.92
N LYS A 98 -12.05 -6.76 3.26
CA LYS A 98 -12.66 -7.84 4.07
C LYS A 98 -14.14 -7.62 4.39
N ASP A 99 -14.71 -6.45 4.10
CA ASP A 99 -16.14 -6.22 4.25
C ASP A 99 -16.90 -6.70 3.01
N ALA A 100 -17.72 -7.73 3.22
CA ALA A 100 -18.34 -8.60 2.22
C ALA A 100 -19.42 -7.94 1.32
N GLU A 101 -19.50 -6.61 1.25
CA GLU A 101 -20.57 -5.89 0.53
C GLU A 101 -20.10 -5.04 -0.66
N ALA A 102 -18.79 -4.94 -0.93
CA ALA A 102 -18.31 -4.19 -2.08
C ALA A 102 -18.60 -4.92 -3.41
N SER A 103 -19.22 -4.22 -4.37
CA SER A 103 -19.48 -4.74 -5.73
C SER A 103 -18.20 -5.23 -6.40
N SER A 104 -18.25 -6.37 -7.07
CA SER A 104 -17.08 -7.05 -7.67
C SER A 104 -16.31 -6.19 -8.67
N LEU A 105 -16.96 -5.22 -9.33
CA LEU A 105 -16.26 -4.22 -10.16
C LEU A 105 -15.45 -3.21 -9.35
N TRP A 106 -15.98 -2.75 -8.21
CA TRP A 106 -15.29 -1.75 -7.40
C TRP A 106 -13.99 -2.31 -6.82
N GLN A 107 -14.05 -3.54 -6.31
CA GLN A 107 -12.87 -4.28 -5.83
C GLN A 107 -11.80 -4.37 -6.91
N LEU A 108 -12.23 -4.60 -8.15
CA LEU A 108 -11.31 -4.70 -9.26
C LEU A 108 -10.71 -3.37 -9.68
N VAL A 109 -11.51 -2.32 -9.78
CA VAL A 109 -11.02 -0.98 -10.15
C VAL A 109 -9.98 -0.52 -9.12
N ASN A 110 -10.21 -0.82 -7.84
CA ASN A 110 -9.21 -0.58 -6.80
C ASN A 110 -7.96 -1.43 -7.02
N ARG A 111 -8.10 -2.72 -7.33
CA ARG A 111 -6.95 -3.58 -7.62
C ARG A 111 -6.13 -3.09 -8.82
N LEU A 112 -6.78 -2.57 -9.87
CA LEU A 112 -6.09 -1.95 -11.01
C LEU A 112 -5.34 -0.69 -10.58
N ARG A 113 -5.94 0.16 -9.75
CA ARG A 113 -5.29 1.36 -9.21
C ARG A 113 -4.08 1.02 -8.33
N GLU A 114 -4.18 -0.05 -7.54
CA GLU A 114 -3.04 -0.56 -6.74
C GLU A 114 -1.87 -0.96 -7.65
N MET A 115 -2.15 -1.61 -8.77
CA MET A 115 -1.09 -1.99 -9.70
C MET A 115 -0.48 -0.78 -10.39
N ASP A 116 -1.31 0.16 -10.86
CA ASP A 116 -0.83 1.42 -11.42
C ASP A 116 0.13 2.13 -10.46
N GLY A 117 -0.29 2.27 -9.19
CA GLY A 117 0.54 2.84 -8.14
C GLY A 117 1.84 2.07 -7.89
N TYR A 118 1.81 0.74 -7.95
CA TYR A 118 3.02 -0.09 -7.84
C TYR A 118 3.97 0.11 -9.04
N VAL A 119 3.44 0.15 -10.27
CA VAL A 119 4.24 0.42 -11.48
C VAL A 119 4.90 1.79 -11.38
N ASP A 120 4.16 2.80 -10.92
CA ASP A 120 4.70 4.14 -10.70
C ASP A 120 5.80 4.15 -9.63
N CYS A 121 5.63 3.41 -8.53
CA CYS A 121 6.67 3.27 -7.50
C CYS A 121 7.97 2.69 -8.06
N ILE A 122 7.90 1.57 -8.79
CA ILE A 122 9.07 0.93 -9.39
C ILE A 122 9.72 1.83 -10.44
N THR A 123 8.92 2.54 -11.24
CA THR A 123 9.41 3.49 -12.25
C THR A 123 10.15 4.67 -11.59
N GLN A 124 9.62 5.19 -10.48
CA GLN A 124 10.24 6.26 -9.71
C GLN A 124 11.59 5.82 -9.14
N ILE A 125 11.65 4.66 -8.45
CA ILE A 125 12.91 4.12 -7.91
C ILE A 125 13.95 3.92 -9.00
N LYS A 126 13.56 3.30 -10.12
CA LYS A 126 14.45 3.08 -11.26
C LYS A 126 15.10 4.38 -11.69
N THR A 127 14.27 5.40 -11.92
CA THR A 127 14.72 6.72 -12.36
C THR A 127 15.65 7.38 -11.34
N THR A 128 15.32 7.28 -10.05
CA THR A 128 16.17 7.82 -8.98
C THR A 128 17.52 7.09 -8.92
N LEU A 129 17.55 5.75 -8.99
CA LEU A 129 18.78 4.97 -8.91
C LEU A 129 19.66 5.05 -10.18
N GLU A 130 19.08 5.32 -11.36
CA GLU A 130 19.83 5.48 -12.62
C GLU A 130 20.60 6.81 -12.69
N ASN A 131 20.12 7.85 -11.99
CA ASN A 131 20.71 9.20 -12.04
C ASN A 131 21.74 9.46 -10.93
N ILE A 132 22.03 8.48 -10.08
CA ILE A 132 22.89 8.62 -8.90
C ILE A 132 24.16 7.80 -9.07
N ASP A 133 25.29 8.37 -8.67
CA ASP A 133 26.59 7.69 -8.63
C ASP A 133 26.73 6.85 -7.35
N ILE A 134 26.11 5.67 -7.39
CA ILE A 134 26.05 4.70 -6.29
C ILE A 134 27.37 3.95 -6.18
N HIS A 135 27.92 3.86 -4.96
CA HIS A 135 29.15 3.10 -4.69
C HIS A 135 28.90 1.77 -3.97
N SER A 136 27.86 1.72 -3.13
CA SER A 136 27.57 0.55 -2.32
C SER A 136 27.10 -0.62 -3.16
N ARG A 137 27.62 -1.80 -2.83
CA ARG A 137 27.20 -3.05 -3.47
C ARG A 137 25.69 -3.27 -3.32
N GLY A 138 25.12 -2.95 -2.17
CA GLY A 138 23.68 -3.17 -1.91
C GLY A 138 22.76 -2.32 -2.78
N LEU A 139 23.04 -1.02 -2.93
CA LEU A 139 22.22 -0.19 -3.81
C LEU A 139 22.48 -0.46 -5.30
N CYS A 140 23.69 -0.88 -5.68
CA CYS A 140 23.95 -1.37 -7.03
C CYS A 140 23.12 -2.63 -7.35
N GLU A 141 23.11 -3.61 -6.45
CA GLU A 141 22.29 -4.81 -6.60
C GLU A 141 20.79 -4.48 -6.59
N LEU A 142 20.35 -3.50 -5.77
CA LEU A 142 18.98 -2.99 -5.80
C LEU A 142 18.63 -2.38 -7.17
N ARG A 143 19.51 -1.55 -7.74
CA ARG A 143 19.33 -0.95 -9.06
C ARG A 143 19.19 -2.02 -10.14
N ASP A 144 20.08 -3.01 -10.13
CA ASP A 144 20.08 -4.08 -11.12
C ASP A 144 18.81 -4.95 -10.98
N ASN A 145 18.38 -5.23 -9.75
CA ASN A 145 17.12 -5.92 -9.47
C ASN A 145 15.91 -5.11 -9.97
N VAL A 146 15.83 -3.81 -9.64
CA VAL A 146 14.75 -2.93 -10.10
C VAL A 146 14.71 -2.85 -11.62
N GLN A 147 15.86 -2.76 -12.28
CA GLN A 147 15.94 -2.71 -13.74
C GLN A 147 15.55 -4.03 -14.39
N LYS A 148 15.95 -5.16 -13.80
CA LYS A 148 15.52 -6.50 -14.21
C LYS A 148 14.00 -6.67 -14.05
N ILE A 149 13.46 -6.31 -12.89
CA ILE A 149 12.01 -6.29 -12.62
C ILE A 149 11.30 -5.45 -13.69
N TYR A 150 11.85 -4.28 -14.01
CA TYR A 150 11.26 -3.37 -14.97
C TYR A 150 11.21 -3.94 -16.40
N ASN A 151 12.33 -4.51 -16.85
CA ASN A 151 12.48 -5.06 -18.20
C ASN A 151 11.73 -6.39 -18.39
N GLU A 152 11.74 -7.28 -17.40
CA GLU A 152 11.11 -8.60 -17.49
C GLU A 152 9.58 -8.56 -17.32
N SER A 153 9.06 -7.54 -16.62
CA SER A 153 7.62 -7.45 -16.32
C SER A 153 6.80 -6.79 -17.43
N GLY A 154 7.43 -6.17 -18.44
CA GLY A 154 6.71 -5.49 -19.51
C GLY A 154 5.85 -4.32 -19.00
N PHE A 155 6.34 -3.57 -18.00
CA PHE A 155 5.54 -2.52 -17.33
C PHE A 155 5.03 -1.44 -18.27
N GLU A 156 5.77 -1.11 -19.33
CA GLU A 156 5.33 -0.14 -20.35
C GLU A 156 3.98 -0.57 -20.98
N THR A 157 3.91 -1.83 -21.43
CA THR A 157 2.67 -2.38 -22.00
C THR A 157 1.58 -2.50 -20.94
N LEU A 158 1.94 -2.98 -19.74
CA LEU A 158 1.00 -3.12 -18.63
C LEU A 158 0.40 -1.77 -18.21
N LYS A 159 1.20 -0.71 -18.16
CA LYS A 159 0.75 0.64 -17.81
C LYS A 159 -0.25 1.16 -18.84
N SER A 160 0.02 0.99 -20.13
CA SER A 160 -0.92 1.34 -21.19
C SER A 160 -2.24 0.57 -21.04
N ASP A 161 -2.16 -0.75 -20.83
CA ASP A 161 -3.34 -1.62 -20.71
C ASP A 161 -4.17 -1.29 -19.46
N ILE A 162 -3.53 -0.98 -18.32
CA ILE A 162 -4.19 -0.58 -17.08
C ILE A 162 -4.91 0.75 -17.28
N VAL A 163 -4.25 1.76 -17.84
CA VAL A 163 -4.83 3.08 -18.09
C VAL A 163 -6.04 2.97 -19.02
N ASP A 164 -5.93 2.22 -20.12
CA ASP A 164 -7.02 2.00 -21.06
C ASP A 164 -8.20 1.27 -20.41
N THR A 165 -7.92 0.26 -19.59
CA THR A 165 -8.94 -0.52 -18.89
C THR A 165 -9.64 0.30 -17.81
N LEU A 166 -8.90 1.08 -17.03
CA LEU A 166 -9.44 2.02 -16.04
C LEU A 166 -10.30 3.09 -16.70
N ALA A 167 -9.84 3.67 -17.82
CA ALA A 167 -10.60 4.67 -18.56
C ALA A 167 -11.93 4.11 -19.08
N LYS A 168 -11.93 2.87 -19.61
CA LYS A 168 -13.15 2.17 -20.04
C LYS A 168 -14.09 1.88 -18.86
N ALA A 169 -13.56 1.41 -17.73
CA ALA A 169 -14.34 1.11 -16.53
C ALA A 169 -14.97 2.37 -15.91
N GLN A 170 -14.22 3.48 -15.83
CA GLN A 170 -14.72 4.75 -15.28
C GLN A 170 -15.75 5.44 -16.18
N ARG A 171 -15.68 5.20 -17.49
CA ARG A 171 -16.67 5.69 -18.44
C ARG A 171 -17.99 4.96 -18.33
N LEU A 172 -18.05 3.72 -17.81
CA LEU A 172 -19.30 3.00 -17.67
C LEU A 172 -20.20 3.69 -16.62
N LYS A 173 -21.35 4.21 -17.08
CA LYS A 173 -22.34 4.88 -16.23
C LYS A 173 -23.71 4.19 -16.21
N SER A 174 -24.03 3.36 -17.21
CA SER A 174 -25.24 2.54 -17.19
C SER A 174 -25.15 1.26 -18.03
N ILE A 175 -26.06 0.32 -17.79
CA ILE A 175 -26.16 -0.98 -18.49
C ILE A 175 -27.61 -1.13 -18.99
N THR A 176 -27.79 -1.44 -20.27
CA THR A 176 -29.11 -1.72 -20.85
C THR A 176 -29.35 -3.23 -20.86
N LEU A 177 -30.47 -3.65 -20.26
CA LEU A 177 -30.85 -5.05 -20.11
C LEU A 177 -32.07 -5.36 -20.97
N GLY A 178 -31.99 -6.42 -21.76
CA GLY A 178 -33.10 -6.98 -22.53
C GLY A 178 -33.70 -8.14 -21.76
N VAL A 179 -35.03 -8.17 -21.62
CA VAL A 179 -35.75 -9.22 -20.89
C VAL A 179 -36.63 -9.98 -21.87
N ASN A 180 -36.36 -11.27 -22.04
CA ASN A 180 -37.23 -12.18 -22.78
C ASN A 180 -38.38 -12.62 -21.88
N LEU A 181 -39.59 -12.65 -22.41
CA LEU A 181 -40.80 -13.06 -21.70
C LEU A 181 -41.30 -14.44 -22.19
N ASP A 182 -42.01 -15.18 -21.34
CA ASP A 182 -42.75 -16.38 -21.74
C ASP A 182 -44.14 -16.02 -22.32
N ALA A 183 -44.91 -17.04 -22.71
CA ALA A 183 -46.25 -16.86 -23.28
C ALA A 183 -47.26 -16.21 -22.30
N LEU A 184 -46.94 -16.13 -21.02
CA LEU A 184 -47.73 -15.48 -19.96
C LEU A 184 -47.14 -14.11 -19.57
N LEU A 185 -46.25 -13.55 -20.39
CA LEU A 185 -45.55 -12.28 -20.17
C LEU A 185 -44.69 -12.26 -18.90
N ARG A 186 -44.28 -13.43 -18.40
CA ARG A 186 -43.38 -13.52 -17.25
C ARG A 186 -41.93 -13.49 -17.72
N PRO A 187 -41.03 -12.79 -17.02
CA PRO A 187 -39.59 -12.81 -17.32
C PRO A 187 -39.04 -14.24 -17.35
N LYS A 188 -38.48 -14.63 -18.51
CA LYS A 188 -37.89 -15.95 -18.76
C LYS A 188 -36.37 -15.90 -18.72
N THR A 189 -35.76 -14.96 -19.46
CA THR A 189 -34.30 -14.75 -19.45
C THR A 189 -33.98 -13.27 -19.59
N VAL A 190 -32.83 -12.86 -19.07
CA VAL A 190 -32.31 -11.49 -19.19
C VAL A 190 -30.96 -11.57 -19.90
N GLY A 191 -30.75 -10.70 -20.89
CA GLY A 191 -29.49 -10.53 -21.61
C GLY A 191 -29.06 -9.07 -21.59
N VAL A 192 -27.77 -8.82 -21.80
CA VAL A 192 -27.25 -7.45 -21.89
C VAL A 192 -27.26 -6.99 -23.33
N VAL A 193 -27.87 -5.84 -23.54
CA VAL A 193 -28.06 -5.24 -24.86
C VAL A 193 -26.96 -4.23 -25.15
N SER A 194 -26.56 -3.45 -24.14
CA SER A 194 -25.46 -2.47 -24.29
C SER A 194 -24.91 -2.01 -22.95
N LEU A 195 -23.71 -1.44 -23.01
CA LEU A 195 -23.03 -0.73 -21.94
C LEU A 195 -22.91 0.73 -22.37
N ASN A 196 -23.28 1.70 -21.52
CA ASN A 196 -23.33 3.11 -21.90
C ASN A 196 -22.49 3.98 -20.96
N ASP A 197 -22.04 5.10 -21.51
CA ASP A 197 -21.21 6.09 -20.82
C ASP A 197 -21.99 7.22 -20.13
N LYS A 198 -23.33 7.14 -20.16
CA LYS A 198 -24.26 8.08 -19.51
C LYS A 198 -25.18 7.36 -18.53
N GLU A 199 -25.52 8.02 -17.43
CA GLU A 199 -26.48 7.49 -16.44
C GLU A 199 -27.90 7.45 -17.02
N PHE A 200 -28.67 6.42 -16.64
CA PHE A 200 -30.12 6.46 -16.82
C PHE A 200 -30.71 7.38 -15.77
N THR A 201 -31.15 8.56 -16.18
CA THR A 201 -31.66 9.57 -15.25
C THR A 201 -33.18 9.45 -15.05
N ASP A 202 -33.88 8.63 -15.83
CA ASP A 202 -35.34 8.68 -16.00
C ASP A 202 -36.07 7.76 -14.99
N SER A 203 -37.14 8.24 -14.31
CA SER A 203 -37.87 7.54 -13.25
C SER A 203 -39.39 7.46 -13.48
N GLY A 204 -39.95 6.23 -13.53
CA GLY A 204 -41.40 5.95 -13.55
C GLY A 204 -41.86 4.87 -14.54
N ILE A 205 -42.00 3.62 -14.07
CA ILE A 205 -42.32 2.43 -14.90
C ILE A 205 -43.72 2.53 -15.55
N LEU A 206 -44.74 2.96 -14.79
CA LEU A 206 -46.14 2.99 -15.23
C LEU A 206 -46.42 4.07 -16.28
N LYS A 207 -45.80 5.25 -16.15
CA LYS A 207 -45.95 6.36 -17.12
C LYS A 207 -45.34 6.00 -18.49
N ARG A 208 -44.37 5.08 -18.52
CA ARG A 208 -43.70 4.60 -19.75
C ARG A 208 -44.47 3.51 -20.48
N PHE A 209 -45.04 2.55 -19.74
CA PHE A 209 -45.87 1.50 -20.34
C PHE A 209 -47.09 2.11 -21.07
N MET A 210 -47.71 3.13 -20.46
CA MET A 210 -48.82 3.88 -21.07
C MET A 210 -48.41 4.65 -22.34
N LYS A 211 -47.17 5.18 -22.39
CA LYS A 211 -46.63 5.83 -23.59
C LYS A 211 -46.35 4.83 -24.73
N PHE A 212 -45.90 3.63 -24.38
CA PHE A 212 -45.66 2.55 -25.34
C PHE A 212 -46.98 1.99 -25.91
N ALA A 213 -48.02 1.90 -25.08
CA ALA A 213 -49.36 1.47 -25.51
C ALA A 213 -50.08 2.52 -26.37
N ASN A 214 -49.78 3.82 -26.20
CA ASN A 214 -50.43 4.91 -26.93
C ASN A 214 -49.74 5.33 -28.22
N ASN A 215 -48.42 5.10 -28.36
CA ASN A 215 -47.74 5.27 -29.63
C ASN A 215 -47.85 3.93 -30.38
N ASN A 216 -48.37 3.93 -31.60
CA ASN A 216 -48.42 2.77 -32.51
C ASN A 216 -47.01 2.32 -32.94
N SER A 217 -46.15 2.02 -31.97
CA SER A 217 -44.82 1.45 -32.13
C SER A 217 -45.02 -0.05 -32.23
N GLU A 218 -44.93 -0.56 -33.45
CA GLU A 218 -45.12 -1.97 -33.79
C GLU A 218 -44.18 -2.86 -32.95
N LEU A 219 -44.67 -4.05 -32.60
CA LEU A 219 -43.82 -5.16 -32.17
C LEU A 219 -42.77 -5.37 -33.27
N ASN A 220 -41.52 -5.01 -32.99
CA ASN A 220 -40.42 -5.23 -33.92
C ASN A 220 -40.28 -6.75 -34.19
N HIS A 221 -40.36 -7.17 -35.44
CA HIS A 221 -40.13 -8.56 -35.83
C HIS A 221 -38.63 -8.87 -35.82
N GLY A 222 -38.15 -9.49 -34.75
CA GLY A 222 -36.76 -9.91 -34.58
C GLY A 222 -36.13 -9.40 -33.29
N ASN A 223 -34.89 -9.83 -33.01
CA ASN A 223 -34.12 -9.36 -31.85
C ASN A 223 -33.12 -8.23 -32.20
N ASP A 224 -33.12 -7.76 -33.44
CA ASP A 224 -32.22 -6.71 -33.89
C ASP A 224 -32.74 -5.34 -33.44
N VAL A 225 -32.14 -4.83 -32.37
CA VAL A 225 -32.43 -3.49 -31.83
C VAL A 225 -31.84 -2.44 -32.76
N SER A 226 -32.61 -1.99 -33.73
CA SER A 226 -32.29 -0.82 -34.56
C SER A 226 -32.94 0.44 -33.96
N GLY A 227 -32.12 1.23 -33.27
CA GLY A 227 -32.50 2.55 -32.75
C GLY A 227 -32.66 2.60 -31.23
N PHE A 228 -31.71 3.25 -30.56
CA PHE A 228 -31.87 3.69 -29.18
C PHE A 228 -32.85 4.87 -29.12
N LEU A 229 -34.04 4.66 -28.57
CA LEU A 229 -34.89 5.77 -28.15
C LEU A 229 -34.43 6.25 -26.76
N SER A 230 -33.67 7.33 -26.74
CA SER A 230 -33.21 7.98 -25.51
C SER A 230 -34.39 8.73 -24.88
N PHE A 231 -34.73 8.42 -23.62
CA PHE A 231 -35.84 9.07 -22.92
C PHE A 231 -35.40 9.69 -21.59
N HIS A 232 -36.02 10.83 -21.25
CA HIS A 232 -35.54 11.81 -20.27
C HIS A 232 -36.44 11.95 -19.01
N PRO A 233 -35.89 12.43 -17.86
CA PRO A 233 -36.52 12.42 -16.54
C PRO A 233 -37.33 13.67 -16.17
N ALA A 234 -38.07 13.55 -15.06
CA ALA A 234 -38.33 14.63 -14.12
C ALA A 234 -37.82 14.25 -12.72
N ASN A 235 -37.18 15.19 -12.02
CA ASN A 235 -36.62 15.06 -10.67
C ASN A 235 -37.68 14.62 -9.62
N PRO A 236 -37.34 13.77 -8.64
CA PRO A 236 -38.22 13.48 -7.53
C PRO A 236 -38.12 14.59 -6.48
N SER A 237 -39.21 15.34 -6.28
CA SER A 237 -39.42 16.13 -5.07
C SER A 237 -39.69 15.18 -3.90
N THR A 238 -38.86 15.27 -2.86
CA THR A 238 -39.11 14.71 -1.53
C THR A 238 -40.46 15.19 -0.99
N SER A 239 -41.46 14.32 -0.92
CA SER A 239 -42.68 14.57 -0.14
C SER A 239 -42.63 13.73 1.14
N GLY A 240 -42.46 14.46 2.25
CA GLY A 240 -42.31 13.95 3.60
C GLY A 240 -43.52 13.15 4.10
N PHE A 241 -43.19 12.23 4.98
CA PHE A 241 -44.08 11.45 5.82
C PHE A 241 -44.82 12.38 6.81
N GLY A 242 -46.15 12.37 6.79
CA GLY A 242 -47.00 13.14 7.70
C GLY A 242 -48.16 12.29 8.21
N LEU A 243 -48.21 12.11 9.54
CA LEU A 243 -49.18 11.32 10.30
C LEU A 243 -50.65 11.75 10.12
N GLY A 244 -51.54 10.75 10.05
CA GLY A 244 -52.77 10.69 10.86
C GLY A 244 -54.09 11.21 10.27
N LYS A 245 -55.05 10.32 10.06
CA LYS A 245 -56.39 10.42 10.67
C LYS A 245 -57.23 9.16 10.46
N VAL A 246 -57.79 8.69 11.57
CA VAL A 246 -58.84 7.67 11.67
C VAL A 246 -60.19 8.25 11.24
N VAL A 247 -60.99 7.51 10.47
CA VAL A 247 -62.45 7.52 10.58
C VAL A 247 -62.99 6.09 10.43
N THR A 248 -63.71 5.66 11.45
CA THR A 248 -64.50 4.43 11.58
C THR A 248 -65.84 4.52 10.85
N GLY A 249 -66.29 3.45 10.17
CA GLY A 249 -67.70 3.32 9.79
C GLY A 249 -68.03 2.32 8.66
N ALA A 250 -68.49 1.14 9.07
CA ALA A 250 -69.54 0.29 8.48
C ALA A 250 -69.41 -0.36 7.07
N GLN A 251 -69.65 -1.68 7.10
CA GLN A 251 -70.14 -2.63 6.08
C GLN A 251 -69.12 -3.49 5.31
N GLN A 252 -69.45 -4.78 5.37
CA GLN A 252 -68.73 -5.99 5.02
C GLN A 252 -68.78 -6.35 3.53
N ASP A 253 -67.69 -6.97 3.09
CA ASP A 253 -67.57 -8.04 2.09
C ASP A 253 -68.14 -7.77 0.67
N VAL A 254 -67.34 -7.83 -0.40
CA VAL A 254 -66.52 -8.97 -0.83
C VAL A 254 -65.26 -8.48 -1.53
N ASN A 255 -64.09 -8.75 -0.96
CA ASN A 255 -62.86 -8.83 -1.73
C ASN A 255 -61.99 -9.94 -1.12
N GLN A 256 -61.87 -11.04 -1.86
CA GLN A 256 -60.83 -12.03 -1.61
C GLN A 256 -59.48 -11.32 -1.72
N VAL A 257 -58.92 -10.97 -0.56
CA VAL A 257 -57.52 -10.58 -0.44
C VAL A 257 -56.71 -11.82 -0.74
N TYR A 258 -56.16 -11.90 -1.96
CA TYR A 258 -54.97 -12.70 -2.17
C TYR A 258 -53.85 -12.09 -1.32
N ASN A 259 -53.63 -12.69 -0.16
CA ASN A 259 -52.40 -12.49 0.61
C ASN A 259 -51.24 -13.06 -0.22
N SER A 260 -50.72 -12.30 -1.18
CA SER A 260 -49.35 -12.51 -1.63
C SER A 260 -48.43 -11.98 -0.54
N SER A 261 -47.94 -12.90 0.27
CA SER A 261 -46.81 -12.72 1.16
C SER A 261 -45.72 -11.91 0.46
N LEU A 262 -45.45 -10.71 0.98
CA LEU A 262 -44.25 -9.92 0.68
C LEU A 262 -43.02 -10.68 1.23
N THR A 263 -42.58 -11.71 0.53
CA THR A 263 -41.16 -12.10 0.53
C THR A 263 -40.57 -11.49 -0.72
N GLY A 264 -39.84 -10.39 -0.55
CA GLY A 264 -39.29 -9.54 -1.61
C GLY A 264 -38.17 -10.16 -2.45
N ALA A 265 -38.44 -11.28 -3.11
CA ALA A 265 -37.59 -11.86 -4.13
C ALA A 265 -38.41 -12.01 -5.42
N ASP A 266 -38.46 -10.95 -6.22
CA ASP A 266 -38.98 -11.02 -7.58
C ASP A 266 -37.95 -11.80 -8.43
N PRO A 267 -38.34 -12.90 -9.12
CA PRO A 267 -37.47 -13.65 -10.02
C PRO A 267 -36.75 -12.78 -11.05
N LEU A 268 -37.35 -11.65 -11.43
CA LEU A 268 -36.71 -10.65 -12.28
C LEU A 268 -35.57 -9.93 -11.55
N SER A 269 -35.79 -9.50 -10.30
CA SER A 269 -34.75 -8.89 -9.47
C SER A 269 -33.56 -9.82 -9.27
N ASP A 270 -33.82 -11.11 -9.03
CA ASP A 270 -32.76 -12.10 -8.87
C ASP A 270 -32.04 -12.43 -10.19
N ALA A 271 -32.78 -12.50 -11.31
CA ALA A 271 -32.17 -12.67 -12.64
C ALA A 271 -31.34 -11.45 -13.05
N LEU A 272 -31.81 -10.23 -12.76
CA LEU A 272 -31.08 -8.98 -13.00
C LEU A 272 -29.81 -8.91 -12.17
N LYS A 273 -29.89 -9.20 -10.86
CA LYS A 273 -28.73 -9.30 -9.97
C LYS A 273 -27.72 -10.32 -10.49
N LYS A 274 -28.19 -11.48 -10.97
CA LYS A 274 -27.34 -12.55 -11.49
C LYS A 274 -26.63 -12.17 -12.79
N VAL A 275 -27.33 -11.57 -13.75
CA VAL A 275 -26.73 -11.14 -15.03
C VAL A 275 -25.72 -10.01 -14.85
N VAL A 276 -26.05 -9.02 -14.02
CA VAL A 276 -25.11 -7.97 -13.64
C VAL A 276 -23.89 -8.63 -13.00
N SER A 277 -24.09 -9.44 -11.97
CA SER A 277 -23.00 -10.14 -11.27
C SER A 277 -22.12 -10.99 -12.20
N ASP A 278 -22.69 -11.70 -13.18
CA ASP A 278 -21.94 -12.54 -14.12
C ASP A 278 -21.09 -11.72 -15.12
N ILE A 279 -21.55 -10.55 -15.56
CA ILE A 279 -20.74 -9.64 -16.41
C ILE A 279 -19.64 -8.99 -15.60
N LEU A 280 -19.96 -8.56 -14.37
CA LEU A 280 -18.94 -8.07 -13.46
C LEU A 280 -17.91 -9.18 -13.25
N ARG A 281 -18.34 -10.42 -13.03
CA ARG A 281 -17.46 -11.58 -12.82
C ARG A 281 -16.58 -11.90 -14.03
N ARG A 282 -17.07 -11.80 -15.27
CA ARG A 282 -16.26 -12.03 -16.47
C ARG A 282 -15.20 -10.96 -16.68
N THR A 283 -15.61 -9.69 -16.63
CA THR A 283 -14.68 -8.54 -16.65
C THR A 283 -13.67 -8.66 -15.52
N VAL A 284 -14.13 -9.15 -14.36
CA VAL A 284 -13.30 -9.40 -13.19
C VAL A 284 -12.29 -10.50 -13.38
N ASN A 285 -12.69 -11.60 -14.02
CA ASN A 285 -11.80 -12.72 -14.29
C ASN A 285 -10.75 -12.39 -15.35
N ASP A 286 -11.10 -11.65 -16.40
CA ASP A 286 -10.16 -11.25 -17.45
C ASP A 286 -9.06 -10.34 -16.90
N ILE A 287 -9.48 -9.35 -16.09
CA ILE A 287 -8.55 -8.46 -15.44
C ILE A 287 -7.76 -9.23 -14.37
N LYS A 288 -8.39 -10.07 -13.53
CA LYS A 288 -7.67 -10.91 -12.56
C LYS A 288 -6.66 -11.85 -13.22
N ALA A 289 -6.95 -12.40 -14.39
CA ALA A 289 -6.01 -13.25 -15.15
C ALA A 289 -4.82 -12.44 -15.69
N MET A 290 -5.07 -11.22 -16.17
CA MET A 290 -4.03 -10.28 -16.57
C MET A 290 -3.15 -9.90 -15.37
N LEU A 291 -3.78 -9.48 -14.27
CA LEU A 291 -3.15 -9.08 -13.01
C LEU A 291 -2.32 -10.20 -12.37
N ASN A 292 -2.82 -11.44 -12.32
CA ASN A 292 -2.10 -12.60 -11.77
C ASN A 292 -0.83 -12.95 -12.56
N LYS A 293 -0.75 -12.57 -13.84
CA LYS A 293 0.45 -12.76 -14.66
C LYS A 293 1.60 -11.83 -14.23
N TYR A 294 1.28 -10.66 -13.68
CA TYR A 294 2.26 -9.61 -13.34
C TYR A 294 2.52 -9.50 -11.82
N VAL A 295 1.53 -9.71 -10.96
CA VAL A 295 1.70 -9.66 -9.48
C VAL A 295 2.56 -10.78 -8.94
N ASN A 296 2.45 -11.97 -9.53
CA ASN A 296 3.26 -13.11 -9.12
C ASN A 296 4.75 -12.94 -9.42
N ILE A 297 5.14 -11.88 -10.16
CA ILE A 297 6.51 -11.74 -10.60
C ILE A 297 7.36 -11.04 -9.54
N ASN A 298 7.02 -9.87 -8.96
CA ASN A 298 7.97 -9.20 -8.03
C ASN A 298 7.40 -8.24 -6.97
N GLY A 299 6.07 -8.03 -6.88
CA GLY A 299 5.44 -7.04 -5.97
C GLY A 299 5.80 -7.19 -4.49
N TYR A 300 5.81 -8.44 -4.02
CA TYR A 300 6.08 -8.75 -2.63
C TYR A 300 7.55 -8.54 -2.23
N SER A 301 8.50 -8.55 -3.19
CA SER A 301 9.92 -8.42 -2.86
C SER A 301 10.26 -7.02 -2.35
N PHE A 302 9.61 -5.98 -2.88
CA PHE A 302 9.90 -4.60 -2.46
C PHE A 302 9.26 -4.25 -1.12
N VAL A 303 8.07 -4.79 -0.85
CA VAL A 303 7.40 -4.63 0.46
C VAL A 303 8.25 -5.22 1.59
N MET A 304 8.95 -6.33 1.34
CA MET A 304 9.86 -6.93 2.32
C MET A 304 11.11 -6.07 2.59
N LEU A 305 11.48 -5.16 1.69
CA LEU A 305 12.60 -4.22 1.89
C LEU A 305 12.21 -2.98 2.69
N MET A 306 10.92 -2.69 2.87
CA MET A 306 10.46 -1.47 3.55
C MET A 306 11.12 -1.28 4.93
N PRO A 307 11.18 -2.30 5.83
CA PRO A 307 11.82 -2.13 7.14
C PRO A 307 13.29 -1.72 7.05
N GLU A 308 14.03 -2.28 6.08
CA GLU A 308 15.46 -2.02 5.89
C GLU A 308 15.71 -0.63 5.30
N ILE A 309 14.87 -0.21 4.34
CA ILE A 309 14.93 1.13 3.75
C ILE A 309 14.61 2.19 4.81
N VAL A 310 13.54 2.00 5.59
CA VAL A 310 13.16 2.90 6.69
C VAL A 310 14.31 3.02 7.70
N PHE A 311 14.92 1.89 8.08
CA PHE A 311 16.08 1.89 8.97
C PHE A 311 17.19 2.82 8.49
N TYR A 312 17.62 2.69 7.22
CA TYR A 312 18.68 3.54 6.68
C TYR A 312 18.27 5.02 6.56
N ILE A 313 17.03 5.30 6.14
CA ILE A 313 16.51 6.68 6.04
C ILE A 313 16.52 7.37 7.40
N ARG A 314 15.91 6.75 8.43
CA ARG A 314 15.79 7.36 9.76
C ARG A 314 17.15 7.61 10.41
N PHE A 315 18.10 6.68 10.27
CA PHE A 315 19.45 6.88 10.78
C PHE A 315 20.21 7.97 10.02
N ALA A 316 20.03 8.09 8.70
CA ALA A 316 20.68 9.14 7.92
C ALA A 316 20.16 10.53 8.33
N GLU A 317 18.85 10.67 8.51
CA GLU A 317 18.22 11.89 9.04
C GLU A 317 18.75 12.23 10.44
N LEU A 318 18.88 11.23 11.32
CA LEU A 318 19.43 11.43 12.66
C LEU A 318 20.89 11.92 12.61
N VAL A 319 21.73 11.27 11.81
CA VAL A 319 23.15 11.63 11.65
C VAL A 319 23.29 13.07 11.13
N GLU A 320 22.45 13.49 10.18
CA GLU A 320 22.44 14.87 9.70
C GLU A 320 22.08 15.87 10.80
N LYS A 321 21.04 15.60 11.60
CA LYS A 321 20.66 16.44 12.74
C LYS A 321 21.80 16.56 13.75
N ILE A 322 22.48 15.44 14.06
CA ILE A 322 23.64 15.43 14.96
C ILE A 322 24.79 16.26 14.38
N LYS A 323 25.13 16.08 13.09
CA LYS A 323 26.16 16.89 12.40
C LYS A 323 25.84 18.38 12.44
N ALA A 324 24.58 18.75 12.18
CA ALA A 324 24.12 20.14 12.22
C ALA A 324 24.23 20.77 13.62
N SER A 325 24.15 19.96 14.68
CA SER A 325 24.36 20.41 16.07
C SER A 325 25.83 20.61 16.48
N GLY A 326 26.77 20.34 15.56
CA GLY A 326 28.21 20.54 15.76
C GLY A 326 28.90 19.43 16.55
N VAL A 327 28.23 18.30 16.77
CA VAL A 327 28.79 17.14 17.48
C VAL A 327 29.47 16.20 16.47
N PRO A 328 30.70 15.70 16.76
CA PRO A 328 31.43 14.85 15.82
C PRO A 328 30.73 13.51 15.61
N ILE A 329 30.52 13.08 14.37
CA ILE A 329 30.01 11.74 14.04
C ILE A 329 30.64 11.27 12.73
N CYS A 330 31.04 10.01 12.66
CA CYS A 330 31.79 9.47 11.53
C CYS A 330 31.38 8.03 11.19
N LYS A 331 31.70 7.61 9.96
CA LYS A 331 31.63 6.21 9.54
C LYS A 331 32.76 5.44 10.22
N ALA A 332 32.43 4.27 10.77
CA ALA A 332 33.42 3.38 11.34
C ALA A 332 34.23 2.67 10.25
N ASN A 333 35.52 2.45 10.52
CA ASN A 333 36.38 1.62 9.68
C ASN A 333 36.41 0.20 10.25
N VAL A 334 36.06 -0.78 9.42
CA VAL A 334 36.07 -2.19 9.82
C VAL A 334 37.51 -2.70 9.77
N LEU A 335 37.96 -3.28 10.88
CA LEU A 335 39.26 -3.95 10.98
C LEU A 335 39.04 -5.48 11.01
N PRO A 336 39.99 -6.28 10.52
CA PRO A 336 39.92 -7.72 10.65
C PRO A 336 39.77 -8.16 12.10
N THR A 337 38.88 -9.10 12.35
CA THR A 337 38.58 -9.67 13.67
C THR A 337 39.84 -10.26 14.31
N SER A 338 40.74 -10.79 13.49
CA SER A 338 42.03 -11.33 13.92
C SER A 338 42.93 -10.27 14.58
N GLU A 339 42.81 -8.99 14.21
CA GLU A 339 43.62 -7.92 14.81
C GLU A 339 43.19 -7.59 16.23
N ARG A 340 41.90 -7.80 16.57
CA ARG A 340 41.34 -7.50 17.90
C ARG A 340 41.70 -6.10 18.38
N LYS A 341 41.59 -5.11 17.49
CA LYS A 341 41.86 -3.70 17.78
C LYS A 341 40.57 -2.89 17.74
N TYR A 342 40.51 -1.90 18.62
CA TYR A 342 39.46 -0.89 18.61
C TYR A 342 40.13 0.45 18.88
N PHE A 343 39.73 1.49 18.17
CA PHE A 343 40.22 2.84 18.41
C PHE A 343 39.13 3.83 18.04
N ALA A 344 38.82 4.73 18.95
CA ALA A 344 37.86 5.79 18.72
C ALA A 344 38.30 7.08 19.42
N LYS A 345 38.19 8.20 18.70
CA LYS A 345 38.47 9.53 19.22
C LYS A 345 37.18 10.30 19.39
N ASN A 346 37.15 11.17 20.39
CA ASN A 346 36.02 12.02 20.70
C ASN A 346 34.69 11.24 20.84
N ILE A 347 34.72 10.07 21.46
CA ILE A 347 33.53 9.27 21.76
C ILE A 347 32.67 9.96 22.82
N TYR A 348 31.36 9.80 22.67
CA TYR A 348 30.35 10.27 23.59
C TYR A 348 29.12 9.36 23.50
N ASN A 349 28.28 9.40 24.53
CA ASN A 349 27.02 8.66 24.53
C ASN A 349 26.06 9.22 23.48
N LEU A 350 25.59 8.38 22.54
CA LEU A 350 24.69 8.80 21.45
C LEU A 350 23.45 9.55 21.94
N LYS A 351 22.91 9.22 23.13
CA LYS A 351 21.79 9.97 23.73
C LYS A 351 22.08 11.45 23.87
N LEU A 352 23.30 11.82 24.28
CA LEU A 352 23.68 13.21 24.45
C LEU A 352 23.69 13.93 23.09
N GLY A 353 24.17 13.23 22.05
CA GLY A 353 24.10 13.73 20.67
C GLY A 353 22.67 13.95 20.20
N ILE A 354 21.77 12.99 20.46
CA ILE A 354 20.34 13.10 20.14
C ILE A 354 19.71 14.30 20.86
N LYS A 355 19.93 14.43 22.16
CA LYS A 355 19.40 15.55 22.96
C LYS A 355 19.85 16.92 22.46
N LYS A 356 21.14 17.03 22.13
CA LYS A 356 21.70 18.27 21.57
C LYS A 356 21.13 18.56 20.18
N ALA A 357 20.96 17.54 19.34
CA ALA A 357 20.29 17.67 18.04
C ALA A 357 18.81 18.07 18.16
N SER A 358 18.14 17.69 19.26
CA SER A 358 16.78 18.11 19.61
C SER A 358 16.69 19.52 20.22
N GLY A 359 17.81 20.24 20.34
CA GLY A 359 17.86 21.63 20.82
C GLY A 359 18.16 21.81 22.30
N GLU A 360 18.50 20.74 23.04
CA GLU A 360 18.97 20.89 24.42
C GLU A 360 20.36 21.55 24.44
N ASN A 361 20.54 22.59 25.26
CA ASN A 361 21.83 23.24 25.45
C ASN A 361 22.74 22.40 26.35
N LEU A 362 23.43 21.44 25.73
CA LEU A 362 24.33 20.51 26.39
C LEU A 362 25.77 20.73 25.91
N ASP A 363 26.68 20.85 26.87
CA ASP A 363 28.11 20.74 26.63
C ASP A 363 28.50 19.26 26.73
N ILE A 364 28.86 18.65 25.59
CA ILE A 364 29.16 17.22 25.51
C ILE A 364 30.67 17.06 25.66
N VAL A 365 31.09 16.49 26.78
CA VAL A 365 32.48 16.10 26.99
C VAL A 365 32.73 14.79 26.25
N THR A 366 33.75 14.80 25.38
CA THR A 366 34.14 13.63 24.60
C THR A 366 35.40 12.99 25.16
N ASN A 367 35.56 11.68 24.98
CA ASN A 367 36.72 10.92 25.44
C ASN A 367 37.37 10.15 24.28
N ASP A 368 38.62 9.76 24.44
CA ASP A 368 39.30 8.84 23.51
C ASP A 368 39.37 7.45 24.15
N PHE A 369 39.21 6.40 23.34
CA PHE A 369 39.23 5.02 23.84
C PHE A 369 39.86 4.06 22.84
N ASP A 370 40.72 3.16 23.34
CA ASP A 370 41.46 2.21 22.52
C ASP A 370 41.61 0.84 23.18
N PHE A 371 41.52 -0.23 22.39
CA PHE A 371 41.95 -1.57 22.79
C PHE A 371 43.03 -2.06 21.82
N ASP A 372 44.19 -2.43 22.37
CA ASP A 372 45.32 -3.02 21.65
C ASP A 372 45.93 -4.17 22.47
N ASP A 373 46.92 -4.87 21.92
CA ASP A 373 47.55 -6.03 22.59
C ASP A 373 48.12 -5.69 23.97
N ASN A 374 48.44 -4.42 24.23
CA ASN A 374 48.99 -3.94 25.49
C ASN A 374 47.90 -3.45 26.46
N ARG A 375 46.72 -3.08 25.95
CA ARG A 375 45.61 -2.47 26.70
C ARG A 375 44.31 -3.21 26.40
N ARG A 376 44.08 -4.28 27.17
CA ARG A 376 42.91 -5.17 27.04
C ARG A 376 41.86 -5.00 28.13
N ILE A 377 42.26 -4.49 29.29
CA ILE A 377 41.39 -4.35 30.47
C ILE A 377 41.56 -2.93 31.01
N TYR A 378 40.44 -2.22 31.16
CA TYR A 378 40.39 -0.91 31.78
C TYR A 378 39.72 -1.02 33.16
N ILE A 379 40.36 -0.44 34.18
CA ILE A 379 39.79 -0.32 35.52
C ILE A 379 39.43 1.15 35.74
N LEU A 380 38.13 1.45 35.65
CA LEU A 380 37.60 2.81 35.79
C LEU A 380 37.41 3.17 37.28
N THR A 381 38.34 3.95 37.83
CA THR A 381 38.27 4.46 39.22
C THR A 381 37.86 5.94 39.25
N GLY A 382 37.42 6.45 40.41
CA GLY A 382 36.88 7.81 40.55
C GLY A 382 35.68 7.92 41.51
N PRO A 383 35.23 9.15 41.84
CA PRO A 383 34.13 9.38 42.78
C PRO A 383 32.77 8.96 42.20
N ASN A 384 31.80 8.61 43.06
CA ASN A 384 30.44 8.16 42.64
C ASN A 384 29.64 9.19 41.81
N ARG A 385 30.07 10.46 41.78
CA ARG A 385 29.49 11.53 40.95
C ARG A 385 30.28 11.83 39.68
N ALA A 386 31.46 11.21 39.50
CA ALA A 386 32.12 11.23 38.20
C ALA A 386 31.36 10.28 37.28
N GLU A 387 31.13 10.71 36.05
CA GLU A 387 30.24 10.12 35.04
C GLU A 387 30.73 8.76 34.49
N LYS A 388 31.28 7.87 35.33
CA LYS A 388 31.85 6.59 34.90
C LYS A 388 30.88 5.64 34.19
N GLN A 389 29.58 5.88 34.35
CA GLN A 389 28.51 5.10 33.70
C GLN A 389 27.99 5.75 32.42
N ARG A 390 28.44 6.97 32.08
CA ARG A 390 28.08 7.68 30.84
C ARG A 390 29.20 7.56 29.83
#